data_AF-A0A7K8HHG3-F1
#
_entry.id   AF-A0A7K8HHG3-F1
#
_cell.length_a   1.000
_cell.length_b   1.000
_cell.length_c   1.000
_cell.angle_alpha   90.00
_cell.angle_beta   90.00
_cell.angle_gamma   90.00
#
_symmetry.space_group_name_H-M   'P 1'
#
loop_
_entity.id
_entity.type
_entity.pdbx_description
1 polymer ?
#
loop_
_entity_poly.entity_id
_entity_poly.type
_entity_poly.pdbx_seq_one_letter_code
_entity_poly.pdbx_strand_id
1 'polypeptide(L)'
;VMLLGVTLLRKRYPPAKYLCVLLIVAGVALFLYKPKKGTGDTEHVFGYGELLLLLSLTLDGLTGVAQDHMRAHYQTGSNHMMLNVNLWSTLFLGAGILFTGELWEFLSFTERYPSIISNILLFGLTSALGQSFIFMTVVYFGPLTCSIITTTRKFFTILASVVLFANPISPMQWVGTVLVFLGLGLDAKFGKGVKKTSH
;
A
#
# COMPACT_ATOMS: atom_id res chain seq x y z
N VAL A 1 7.96 4.39 0.04
CA VAL A 1 8.28 4.34 -1.43
C VAL A 1 9.01 5.60 -1.91
N MET A 2 8.41 6.80 -1.83
CA MET A 2 9.02 8.02 -2.42
C MET A 2 10.40 8.37 -1.83
N LEU A 3 10.53 8.42 -0.50
CA LEU A 3 11.81 8.70 0.17
C LEU A 3 12.88 7.65 -0.16
N LEU A 4 12.53 6.36 -0.06
CA LEU A 4 13.44 5.26 -0.38
C LEU A 4 13.87 5.24 -1.86
N GLY A 5 12.98 5.65 -2.79
CA GLY A 5 13.33 5.78 -4.20
C GLY A 5 14.33 6.91 -4.47
N VAL A 6 14.32 7.97 -3.65
CA VAL A 6 15.29 9.06 -3.73
C VAL A 6 16.63 8.65 -3.12
N THR A 7 16.63 7.97 -1.97
CA THR A 7 17.87 7.60 -1.27
C THR A 7 18.60 6.42 -1.91
N LEU A 8 17.88 5.38 -2.33
CA LEU A 8 18.48 4.15 -2.89
C LEU A 8 18.67 4.22 -4.40
N LEU A 9 17.66 4.73 -5.12
CA LEU A 9 17.68 4.79 -6.60
C LEU A 9 18.17 6.14 -7.14
N ARG A 10 18.51 7.11 -6.25
CA ARG A 10 18.93 8.48 -6.60
C ARG A 10 18.00 9.17 -7.60
N LYS A 11 16.71 8.80 -7.64
CA LYS A 11 15.73 9.43 -8.53
C LYS A 11 15.40 10.83 -8.02
N ARG A 12 15.29 11.79 -8.94
CA ARG A 12 14.77 13.13 -8.65
C ARG A 12 13.31 13.22 -9.08
N TYR A 13 12.43 13.43 -8.10
CA TYR A 13 11.04 13.77 -8.38
C TYR A 13 10.90 15.30 -8.50
N PRO A 14 9.98 15.82 -9.33
CA PRO A 14 9.70 17.25 -9.35
C PRO A 14 9.16 17.71 -7.98
N PRO A 15 9.46 18.95 -7.55
CA PRO A 15 9.03 19.47 -6.24
C PRO A 15 7.52 19.42 -6.06
N ALA A 16 6.75 19.60 -7.14
CA ALA A 16 5.30 19.46 -7.16
C ALA A 16 4.83 18.08 -6.64
N LYS A 17 5.51 16.98 -6.96
CA LYS A 17 5.13 15.64 -6.47
C LYS A 17 5.31 15.50 -4.97
N TYR A 18 6.35 16.11 -4.39
CA TYR A 18 6.55 16.07 -2.94
C TYR A 18 5.43 16.82 -2.24
N LEU A 19 5.04 17.98 -2.75
CA LEU A 19 3.91 18.75 -2.23
C LEU A 19 2.60 17.95 -2.31
N CYS A 20 2.32 17.30 -3.45
CA CYS A 20 1.11 16.49 -3.63
C CYS A 20 1.04 15.33 -2.62
N VAL A 21 2.14 14.58 -2.48
CA VAL A 21 2.20 13.45 -1.53
C VAL A 21 2.08 13.94 -0.10
N LEU A 22 2.73 15.06 0.26
CA LEU A 22 2.62 15.65 1.60
C LEU A 22 1.18 16.05 1.91
N LEU A 23 0.49 16.70 0.97
CA LEU A 23 -0.93 17.05 1.10
C LEU A 23 -1.80 15.80 1.30
N ILE A 24 -1.59 14.73 0.53
CA ILE A 24 -2.34 13.48 0.70
C ILE A 24 -2.09 12.88 2.09
N VAL A 25 -0.83 12.80 2.53
CA VAL A 25 -0.46 12.22 3.83
C VAL A 25 -1.03 13.04 4.98
N ALA A 26 -0.88 14.36 4.95
CA ALA A 26 -1.42 15.26 5.97
C ALA A 26 -2.96 15.18 6.02
N GLY A 27 -3.63 15.08 4.87
CA GLY A 27 -5.08 15.01 4.79
C GLY A 27 -5.63 13.70 5.35
N VAL A 28 -4.99 12.57 5.02
CA VAL A 28 -5.33 11.26 5.59
C VAL A 28 -5.06 11.22 7.09
N ALA A 29 -3.92 11.76 7.55
CA ALA A 29 -3.59 11.83 8.97
C ALA A 29 -4.63 12.65 9.75
N LEU A 30 -5.02 13.82 9.22
CA LEU A 30 -6.02 14.69 9.83
C LEU A 30 -7.42 14.06 9.81
N PHE A 31 -7.78 13.33 8.74
CA PHE A 31 -9.02 12.58 8.65
C PHE A 31 -9.11 11.43 9.68
N LEU A 32 -8.01 10.72 9.90
CA LEU A 32 -7.93 9.62 10.86
C LEU A 32 -7.73 10.11 12.31
N TYR A 33 -7.36 11.38 12.50
CA TYR A 33 -7.18 11.95 13.82
C TYR A 33 -8.53 12.05 14.54
N LYS A 34 -8.69 11.22 15.57
CA LYS A 34 -9.79 11.33 16.54
C LYS A 34 -9.21 11.85 17.85
N PRO A 35 -9.58 13.06 18.31
CA PRO A 35 -9.16 13.54 19.61
C PRO A 35 -9.71 12.60 20.68
N LYS A 36 -8.84 12.01 21.51
CA LYS A 36 -9.24 11.22 22.68
C LYS A 36 -10.02 12.14 23.62
N LYS A 37 -11.33 11.92 23.76
CA LYS A 37 -12.11 12.47 24.87
C LYS A 37 -11.95 11.54 26.07
N GLY A 38 -11.04 11.87 26.99
CA GLY A 38 -10.93 11.18 28.28
C GLY A 38 -9.51 11.01 28.77
N THR A 39 -9.27 11.58 29.95
CA THR A 39 -8.11 11.49 30.86
C THR A 39 -7.57 10.06 31.05
N GLY A 40 -6.27 9.92 30.88
CA GLY A 40 -5.53 8.70 31.20
C GLY A 40 -4.13 8.82 30.63
N ASP A 41 -3.21 9.36 31.43
CA ASP A 41 -1.78 9.45 31.15
C ASP A 41 -1.26 8.02 30.92
N THR A 42 -1.23 7.63 29.65
CA THR A 42 -0.56 6.42 29.19
C THR A 42 0.60 6.96 28.38
N GLU A 43 1.78 7.00 29.01
CA GLU A 43 3.02 7.27 28.30
C GLU A 43 3.01 6.45 27.01
N HIS A 44 3.00 7.16 25.88
CA HIS A 44 3.11 6.56 24.56
C HIS A 44 4.56 6.04 24.40
N VAL A 45 4.90 4.97 25.12
CA VAL A 45 6.13 4.24 24.87
C VAL A 45 5.97 3.59 23.51
N PHE A 46 6.88 3.93 22.60
CA PHE A 46 6.97 3.30 21.29
C PHE A 46 7.09 1.78 21.49
N GLY A 47 5.99 1.06 21.26
CA GLY A 47 5.86 -0.35 21.58
C GLY A 47 6.42 -1.24 20.47
N TYR A 48 6.40 -2.55 20.75
CA TYR A 48 6.79 -3.57 19.78
C TYR A 48 5.90 -3.54 18.52
N GLY A 49 4.62 -3.20 18.67
CA GLY A 49 3.67 -3.10 17.56
C GLY A 49 4.00 -1.93 16.61
N GLU A 50 4.28 -0.74 17.14
CA GLU A 50 4.68 0.40 16.29
C GLU A 50 6.01 0.13 15.57
N LEU A 51 6.96 -0.54 16.23
CA LEU A 51 8.22 -0.94 15.61
C LEU A 51 8.00 -1.90 14.43
N LEU A 52 7.18 -2.94 14.64
CA LEU A 52 6.84 -3.89 13.57
C LEU A 52 6.12 -3.22 12.40
N LEU A 53 5.23 -2.26 12.68
CA LEU A 53 4.56 -1.47 11.64
C LEU A 53 5.54 -0.62 10.84
N LEU A 54 6.46 0.09 11.51
CA LEU A 54 7.50 0.87 10.82
C LEU A 54 8.40 -0.02 9.95
N LEU A 55 8.79 -1.19 10.47
CA LEU A 55 9.60 -2.14 9.72
C LEU A 55 8.84 -2.66 8.49
N SER A 56 7.60 -3.09 8.66
CA SER A 56 6.75 -3.58 7.57
C SER A 56 6.56 -2.53 6.47
N LEU A 57 6.23 -1.29 6.84
CA LEU A 57 6.08 -0.19 5.87
C LEU A 57 7.39 0.16 5.15
N THR A 58 8.53 -0.01 5.83
CA THR A 58 9.85 0.20 5.23
C THR A 58 10.16 -0.90 4.22
N LEU A 59 9.90 -2.17 4.56
CA LEU A 59 10.07 -3.32 3.66
C LEU A 59 9.14 -3.25 2.43
N ASP A 60 7.88 -2.84 2.61
CA ASP A 60 6.96 -2.55 1.50
C ASP A 60 7.52 -1.44 0.60
N GLY A 61 8.08 -0.40 1.22
CA GLY A 61 8.77 0.68 0.53
C GLY A 61 9.97 0.21 -0.28
N LEU A 62 10.80 -0.67 0.27
CA LEU A 62 11.95 -1.29 -0.39
C LEU A 62 11.54 -2.18 -1.55
N THR A 63 10.48 -2.98 -1.37
CA THR A 63 9.91 -3.81 -2.43
C THR A 63 9.47 -2.96 -3.62
N GLY A 64 8.76 -1.86 -3.37
CA GLY A 64 8.39 -0.92 -4.42
C GLY A 64 9.61 -0.35 -5.15
N VAL A 65 10.68 -0.03 -4.44
CA VAL A 65 11.93 0.48 -5.03
C VAL A 65 12.66 -0.59 -5.85
N ALA A 66 12.71 -1.83 -5.37
CA ALA A 66 13.28 -2.97 -6.08
C ALA A 66 12.49 -3.27 -7.37
N GLN A 67 11.15 -3.22 -7.32
CA GLN A 67 10.30 -3.36 -8.50
C GLN A 67 10.56 -2.24 -9.53
N ASP A 68 10.77 -1.00 -9.07
CA ASP A 68 11.13 0.12 -9.94
C ASP A 68 12.50 -0.09 -10.60
N HIS A 69 13.47 -0.61 -9.85
CA HIS A 69 14.80 -0.95 -10.36
C HIS A 69 14.75 -2.06 -11.42
N MET A 70 14.02 -3.14 -11.13
CA MET A 70 13.79 -4.26 -12.07
C MET A 70 13.14 -3.77 -13.36
N ARG A 71 12.09 -2.95 -13.25
CA ARG A 71 11.43 -2.34 -14.39
C ARG A 71 12.39 -1.49 -15.22
N ALA A 72 13.19 -0.63 -14.58
CA ALA A 72 14.05 0.32 -15.28
C ALA A 72 15.21 -0.37 -16.02
N HIS A 73 15.90 -1.32 -15.37
CA HIS A 73 17.09 -1.96 -15.92
C HIS A 73 16.80 -3.19 -16.79
N TYR A 74 15.76 -3.96 -16.49
CA TYR A 74 15.51 -5.26 -17.13
C TYR A 74 14.25 -5.29 -18.01
N GLN A 75 13.45 -4.21 -18.04
CA GLN A 75 12.19 -4.11 -18.81
C GLN A 75 11.29 -5.35 -18.63
N THR A 76 11.24 -5.87 -17.41
CA THR A 76 10.53 -7.12 -17.12
C THR A 76 9.03 -6.98 -17.38
N GLY A 77 8.48 -7.94 -18.11
CA GLY A 77 7.04 -8.03 -18.31
C GLY A 77 6.30 -8.22 -16.97
N SER A 78 5.11 -7.62 -16.84
CA SER A 78 4.27 -7.68 -15.63
C SER A 78 4.06 -9.10 -15.12
N ASN A 79 3.71 -10.03 -16.00
CA ASN A 79 3.42 -11.41 -15.63
C ASN A 79 4.67 -12.15 -15.15
N HIS A 80 5.84 -11.90 -15.76
CA HIS A 80 7.10 -12.50 -15.32
C HIS A 80 7.55 -11.95 -13.96
N MET A 81 7.37 -10.65 -13.72
CA MET A 81 7.68 -10.04 -12.43
C MET A 81 6.77 -10.61 -11.33
N MET A 82 5.47 -10.72 -11.61
CA MET A 82 4.48 -11.31 -10.70
C MET A 82 4.80 -12.78 -10.36
N LEU A 83 5.04 -13.60 -11.38
CA LEU A 83 5.32 -15.02 -11.20
C LEU A 83 6.57 -15.24 -10.33
N ASN A 84 7.67 -14.56 -10.63
CA ASN A 84 8.92 -14.74 -9.89
C ASN A 84 8.81 -14.25 -8.44
N VAL A 85 8.17 -13.10 -8.20
CA VAL A 85 7.95 -12.58 -6.84
C VAL A 85 7.06 -13.53 -6.04
N ASN A 86 5.97 -14.02 -6.62
CA ASN A 86 5.07 -14.95 -5.94
C ASN A 86 5.71 -16.33 -5.72
N LEU A 87 6.53 -16.82 -6.64
CA LEU A 87 7.25 -18.08 -6.51
C LEU A 87 8.23 -18.03 -5.34
N TRP A 88 9.09 -17.01 -5.29
CA TRP A 88 10.01 -16.85 -4.15
C TRP A 88 9.26 -16.63 -2.84
N SER A 89 8.19 -15.83 -2.84
CA SER A 89 7.35 -15.64 -1.65
C SER A 89 6.76 -16.96 -1.13
N THR A 90 6.30 -17.82 -2.05
CA THR A 90 5.76 -19.14 -1.70
C THR A 90 6.84 -20.05 -1.12
N LEU A 91 8.06 -20.04 -1.67
CA LEU A 91 9.16 -20.84 -1.14
C LEU A 91 9.56 -20.42 0.27
N PHE A 92 9.74 -19.12 0.51
CA PHE A 92 10.12 -18.60 1.82
C PHE A 92 9.03 -18.79 2.87
N LEU A 93 7.77 -18.46 2.53
CA LEU A 93 6.64 -18.66 3.44
C LEU A 93 6.37 -20.15 3.68
N GLY A 94 6.48 -20.99 2.64
CA GLY A 94 6.32 -22.43 2.75
C GLY A 94 7.35 -23.06 3.69
N ALA A 95 8.62 -22.68 3.56
CA ALA A 95 9.66 -23.12 4.49
C ALA A 95 9.39 -22.65 5.93
N GLY A 96 8.91 -21.41 6.12
CA GLY A 96 8.52 -20.88 7.43
C GLY A 96 7.36 -21.63 8.07
N ILE A 97 6.30 -21.92 7.32
CA ILE A 97 5.14 -22.69 7.80
C ILE A 97 5.53 -24.13 8.14
N LEU A 98 6.41 -24.76 7.35
CA LEU A 98 6.92 -26.09 7.65
C LEU A 98 7.77 -26.11 8.93
N PHE A 99 8.59 -25.07 9.16
CA PHE A 99 9.43 -24.97 10.35
C PHE A 99 8.62 -24.71 11.63
N THR A 100 7.56 -23.91 11.54
CA THR A 100 6.66 -23.60 12.68
C THR A 100 5.68 -24.73 13.00
N GLY A 101 5.38 -25.61 12.03
CA GLY A 101 4.44 -26.71 12.21
C GLY A 101 2.97 -26.33 12.03
N GLU A 102 2.66 -25.07 11.74
CA GLU A 102 1.29 -24.55 11.57
C GLU A 102 0.51 -25.24 10.43
N LEU A 103 1.22 -25.89 9.50
CA LEU A 103 0.60 -26.65 8.42
C LEU A 103 -0.33 -27.75 8.94
N TRP A 104 0.08 -28.45 10.00
CA TRP A 104 -0.69 -29.56 10.55
C TRP A 104 -1.96 -29.07 11.25
N GLU A 105 -1.86 -27.95 11.96
CA GLU A 105 -3.02 -27.29 12.57
C GLU A 105 -4.01 -26.83 11.48
N PHE A 106 -3.52 -26.22 10.40
CA PHE A 106 -4.33 -25.80 9.27
C PHE A 106 -5.06 -26.98 8.58
N LEU A 107 -4.39 -28.12 8.40
CA LEU A 107 -5.00 -29.32 7.82
C LEU A 107 -6.13 -29.85 8.71
N SER A 108 -5.90 -29.97 10.02
CA SER A 108 -6.92 -30.41 10.98
C SER A 108 -8.14 -29.47 11.02
N PHE A 109 -7.89 -28.16 10.88
CA PHE A 109 -8.92 -27.15 10.80
C PHE A 109 -9.74 -27.25 9.51
N THR A 110 -9.08 -27.56 8.39
CA THR A 110 -9.72 -27.72 7.08
C THR A 110 -10.60 -28.97 7.03
N GLU A 111 -10.19 -30.08 7.66
CA GLU A 111 -11.03 -31.28 7.80
C GLU A 111 -12.30 -31.01 8.62
N ARG A 112 -12.18 -30.19 9.67
CA ARG A 112 -13.31 -29.81 10.53
C ARG A 112 -14.28 -28.85 9.84
N TYR A 113 -13.78 -27.99 8.95
CA TYR A 113 -14.57 -26.96 8.25
C TYR A 113 -14.26 -26.93 6.74
N PRO A 114 -14.77 -27.90 5.96
CA PRO A 114 -14.45 -28.02 4.53
C PRO A 114 -14.95 -26.85 3.67
N SER A 115 -15.95 -26.08 4.14
CA SER A 115 -16.41 -24.86 3.45
C SER A 115 -15.31 -23.81 3.29
N ILE A 116 -14.29 -23.82 4.16
CA ILE A 116 -13.19 -22.85 4.14
C ILE A 116 -12.33 -22.98 2.88
N ILE A 117 -12.22 -24.18 2.29
CA ILE A 117 -11.49 -24.38 1.04
C ILE A 117 -12.08 -23.52 -0.07
N SER A 118 -13.41 -23.46 -0.17
CA SER A 118 -14.09 -22.64 -1.19
C SER A 118 -13.83 -21.14 -0.97
N ASN A 119 -13.81 -20.68 0.28
CA ASN A 119 -13.50 -19.29 0.62
C ASN A 119 -12.05 -18.93 0.29
N ILE A 120 -11.10 -19.83 0.59
CA ILE A 120 -9.68 -19.64 0.27
C ILE A 120 -9.47 -19.63 -1.24
N LEU A 121 -10.12 -20.52 -2.00
CA LEU A 121 -10.03 -20.54 -3.46
C LEU A 121 -10.60 -19.26 -4.08
N LEU A 122 -11.77 -18.81 -3.61
CA LEU A 122 -12.39 -17.57 -4.10
C LEU A 122 -11.52 -16.34 -3.75
N PHE A 123 -11.00 -16.30 -2.52
CA PHE A 123 -10.07 -15.26 -2.09
C PHE A 123 -8.79 -15.28 -2.93
N GLY A 124 -8.21 -16.45 -3.18
CA GLY A 124 -7.02 -16.64 -4.00
C GLY A 124 -7.24 -16.20 -5.44
N LEU A 125 -8.35 -16.60 -6.08
CA LEU A 125 -8.69 -16.21 -7.44
C LEU A 125 -8.87 -14.70 -7.56
N THR A 126 -9.64 -14.11 -6.64
CA THR A 126 -9.88 -12.65 -6.62
C THR A 126 -8.59 -11.89 -6.34
N SER A 127 -7.73 -12.40 -5.45
CA SER A 127 -6.42 -11.84 -5.14
C SER A 127 -5.49 -11.90 -6.34
N ALA A 128 -5.45 -13.02 -7.08
CA ALA A 128 -4.63 -13.17 -8.29
C ALA A 128 -5.04 -12.17 -9.39
N LEU A 129 -6.35 -11.96 -9.57
CA LEU A 129 -6.86 -10.92 -10.48
C LEU A 129 -6.43 -9.52 -10.01
N GLY A 130 -6.57 -9.21 -8.72
CA GLY A 130 -6.12 -7.95 -8.14
C GLY A 130 -4.62 -7.70 -8.29
N GLN A 131 -3.80 -8.71 -8.02
CA GLN A 131 -2.35 -8.67 -8.18
C GLN A 131 -1.95 -8.42 -9.64
N SER A 132 -2.65 -9.03 -10.60
CA SER A 132 -2.40 -8.78 -12.03
C SER A 132 -2.51 -7.30 -12.37
N PHE A 133 -3.53 -6.60 -11.87
CA PHE A 133 -3.67 -5.16 -12.06
C PHE A 133 -2.58 -4.35 -11.33
N ILE A 134 -2.16 -4.78 -10.15
CA ILE A 134 -1.08 -4.12 -9.38
C ILE A 134 0.23 -4.22 -10.15
N PHE A 135 0.65 -5.41 -10.55
CA PHE A 135 1.90 -5.61 -11.30
C PHE A 135 1.86 -4.89 -12.65
N MET A 136 0.72 -4.89 -13.33
CA MET A 136 0.52 -4.14 -14.57
C MET A 136 0.74 -2.64 -14.32
N THR A 137 0.13 -2.08 -13.27
CA THR A 137 0.29 -0.67 -12.90
C THR A 137 1.74 -0.34 -12.57
N VAL A 138 2.44 -1.21 -11.85
CA VAL A 138 3.85 -1.03 -11.52
C VAL A 138 4.72 -1.01 -12.79
N VAL A 139 4.50 -1.93 -13.73
CA VAL A 139 5.27 -2.01 -14.99
C VAL A 139 4.96 -0.86 -15.94
N TYR A 140 3.72 -0.36 -16.02
CA TYR A 140 3.37 0.74 -16.92
C TYR A 140 3.60 2.14 -16.31
N PHE A 141 3.23 2.36 -15.04
CA PHE A 141 3.19 3.70 -14.42
C PHE A 141 4.12 3.87 -13.23
N GLY A 142 4.60 2.77 -12.67
CA GLY A 142 5.65 2.75 -11.67
C GLY A 142 5.06 2.50 -10.29
N PRO A 143 5.88 2.02 -9.35
CA PRO A 143 5.42 1.68 -8.01
C PRO A 143 4.96 2.91 -7.21
N LEU A 144 5.50 4.10 -7.50
CA LEU A 144 5.00 5.34 -6.91
C LEU A 144 3.54 5.61 -7.31
N THR A 145 3.21 5.50 -8.61
CA THR A 145 1.85 5.71 -9.10
C THR A 145 0.90 4.63 -8.57
N CYS A 146 1.36 3.38 -8.49
CA CYS A 146 0.60 2.29 -7.88
C CYS A 146 0.27 2.58 -6.40
N SER A 147 1.24 3.11 -5.64
CA SER A 147 1.03 3.51 -4.24
C SER A 147 0.02 4.65 -4.11
N ILE A 148 0.04 5.63 -5.02
CA ILE A 148 -0.97 6.71 -5.07
C ILE A 148 -2.36 6.13 -5.35
N ILE A 149 -2.52 5.32 -6.41
CA ILE A 149 -3.81 4.71 -6.78
C ILE A 149 -4.41 3.89 -5.63
N THR A 150 -3.60 3.04 -4.98
CA THR A 150 -4.07 2.20 -3.88
C THR A 150 -4.44 3.02 -2.64
N THR A 151 -3.70 4.09 -2.34
CA THR A 151 -4.01 5.02 -1.24
C THR A 151 -5.31 5.77 -1.51
N THR A 152 -5.50 6.27 -2.73
CA THR A 152 -6.74 6.91 -3.19
C THR A 152 -7.92 5.96 -3.04
N ARG A 153 -7.79 4.71 -3.51
CA ARG A 153 -8.82 3.68 -3.34
C ARG A 153 -9.18 3.48 -1.86
N LYS A 154 -8.18 3.27 -1.00
CA LYS A 154 -8.37 3.09 0.45
C LYS A 154 -9.11 4.29 1.06
N PHE A 155 -8.71 5.50 0.69
CA PHE A 155 -9.33 6.73 1.16
C PHE A 155 -10.81 6.84 0.74
N PHE A 156 -11.13 6.59 -0.53
CA PHE A 156 -12.53 6.59 -1.00
C PHE A 156 -13.38 5.51 -0.32
N THR A 157 -12.82 4.32 -0.06
CA THR A 157 -13.52 3.28 0.70
C THR A 157 -13.82 3.74 2.13
N ILE A 158 -12.88 4.44 2.79
CA ILE A 158 -13.11 5.01 4.12
C ILE A 158 -14.22 6.08 4.07
N LEU A 159 -14.16 6.99 3.09
CA LEU A 159 -15.18 8.03 2.93
C LEU A 159 -16.56 7.43 2.66
N ALA A 160 -16.66 6.47 1.75
CA ALA A 160 -17.90 5.77 1.45
C ALA A 160 -18.46 5.04 2.67
N SER A 161 -17.60 4.39 3.46
CA SER A 161 -17.99 3.76 4.73
C SER A 161 -18.60 4.78 5.70
N VAL A 162 -17.95 5.93 5.91
CA VAL A 162 -18.46 6.98 6.80
C VAL A 162 -19.81 7.53 6.34
N VAL A 163 -19.99 7.73 5.03
CA VAL A 163 -21.27 8.18 4.43
C VAL A 163 -22.36 7.13 4.58
N LEU A 164 -22.07 5.87 4.28
CA LEU A 164 -23.04 4.77 4.35
C LEU A 164 -23.47 4.45 5.79
N PHE A 165 -22.56 4.51 6.75
CA PHE A 165 -22.85 4.27 8.17
C PHE A 165 -23.32 5.54 8.91
N ALA A 166 -23.56 6.65 8.20
CA ALA A 166 -24.02 7.93 8.74
C ALA A 166 -23.23 8.41 9.98
N ASN A 167 -21.92 8.15 10.00
CA ASN A 167 -21.07 8.58 11.10
C ASN A 167 -20.87 10.10 11.05
N PRO A 168 -21.05 10.84 12.16
CA PRO A 168 -20.88 12.28 12.16
C PRO A 168 -19.42 12.65 11.85
N ILE A 169 -19.20 13.34 10.74
CA ILE A 169 -17.89 13.82 10.29
C ILE A 169 -17.55 15.10 11.04
N SER A 170 -16.41 15.14 11.72
CA SER A 170 -15.97 16.37 12.39
C SER A 170 -15.52 17.44 11.38
N PRO A 171 -15.55 18.74 11.73
CA PRO A 171 -15.04 19.80 10.86
C PRO A 171 -13.57 19.59 10.46
N MET A 172 -12.76 19.02 11.35
CA MET A 172 -11.37 18.63 11.04
C MET A 172 -11.35 17.57 9.95
N GLN A 173 -12.14 16.50 10.06
CA GLN A 173 -12.18 15.45 9.04
C GLN A 173 -12.57 15.99 7.66
N TRP A 174 -13.48 16.96 7.59
CA TRP A 174 -13.81 17.66 6.34
C TRP A 174 -12.62 18.43 5.74
N VAL A 175 -11.85 19.15 6.57
CA VAL A 175 -10.60 19.79 6.13
C VAL A 175 -9.62 18.75 5.60
N GLY A 176 -9.49 17.60 6.29
CA GLY A 176 -8.66 16.47 5.84
C GLY A 176 -9.10 15.96 4.47
N THR A 177 -10.41 15.78 4.26
CA THR A 177 -10.98 15.38 2.97
C THR A 177 -10.64 16.35 1.86
N VAL A 178 -10.85 17.66 2.06
CA VAL A 178 -10.51 18.69 1.08
C VAL A 178 -9.02 18.66 0.74
N LEU A 179 -8.16 18.49 1.73
CA LEU A 179 -6.71 18.44 1.55
C LEU A 179 -6.28 17.23 0.69
N VAL A 180 -6.90 16.06 0.90
CA VAL A 180 -6.65 14.87 0.06
C VAL A 180 -7.10 15.11 -1.39
N PHE A 181 -8.29 15.68 -1.60
CA PHE A 181 -8.76 15.99 -2.96
C PHE A 181 -7.87 17.01 -3.67
N LEU A 182 -7.38 18.04 -2.95
CA LEU A 182 -6.42 18.99 -3.48
C LEU A 182 -5.10 18.31 -3.85
N GLY A 183 -4.55 17.46 -2.98
CA GLY A 183 -3.33 16.71 -3.25
C GLY A 183 -3.44 15.81 -4.48
N LEU A 184 -4.57 15.10 -4.64
CA LEU A 184 -4.85 14.26 -5.80
C LEU A 184 -5.08 15.08 -7.08
N GLY A 185 -5.80 16.19 -7.00
CA GLY A 185 -6.02 17.10 -8.12
C GLY A 185 -4.71 17.71 -8.63
N LEU A 186 -3.83 18.10 -7.71
CA LEU A 186 -2.49 18.60 -8.03
C LEU A 186 -1.61 17.50 -8.63
N ASP A 187 -1.67 16.26 -8.13
CA ASP A 187 -0.90 15.15 -8.73
C ASP A 187 -1.42 14.78 -10.12
N ALA A 188 -2.74 14.82 -10.35
CA ALA A 188 -3.32 14.61 -11.67
C ALA A 188 -2.87 15.68 -12.69
N LYS A 189 -2.76 16.94 -12.25
CA LYS A 189 -2.39 18.08 -13.10
C LYS A 189 -0.88 18.22 -13.31
N PHE A 190 -0.08 18.03 -12.26
CA PHE A 190 1.36 18.31 -12.25
C PHE A 190 2.24 17.07 -12.06
N GLY A 191 1.65 15.90 -11.75
CA GLY A 191 2.38 14.63 -11.56
C GLY A 191 2.89 14.01 -12.86
N LYS A 192 2.41 14.46 -14.02
CA LYS A 192 3.09 14.22 -15.30
C LYS A 192 4.27 15.17 -15.40
N GLY A 193 5.40 14.79 -14.81
CA GLY A 193 6.66 15.49 -15.00
C GLY A 193 6.90 15.68 -16.50
N VAL A 194 7.18 16.92 -16.90
CA VAL A 194 7.55 17.31 -18.26
C VAL A 194 8.47 16.23 -18.83
N LYS A 195 8.04 15.54 -19.88
CA LYS A 195 8.94 14.71 -20.68
C LYS A 195 10.03 15.66 -21.16
N LYS A 196 11.22 15.61 -20.57
CA LYS A 196 12.41 16.10 -21.26
C LYS A 196 12.60 15.16 -22.45
N THR A 197 11.99 15.54 -23.57
CA THR A 197 12.45 15.14 -24.89
C THR A 197 13.89 15.62 -25.00
N SER A 198 14.84 14.74 -24.67
CA SER A 198 16.18 14.88 -25.20
C SER A 198 16.07 14.50 -26.67
N HIS A 199 16.18 15.51 -27.53
CA HIS A 199 16.77 15.31 -28.83
C HIS A 199 18.24 14.88 -28.67
#